data_AF-A0A6I3ZR29-F1
#
_entry.id   AF-A0A6I3ZR29-F1
#
_cell.length_a   1.000
_cell.length_b   1.000
_cell.length_c   1.000
_cell.angle_alpha   90.00
_cell.angle_beta   90.00
_cell.angle_gamma   90.00
#
_symmetry.space_group_name_H-M   'P 1'
#
loop_
_entity.id
_entity.type
_entity.pdbx_description
1 polymer ?
#
loop_
_entity_poly.entity_id
_entity_poly.type
_entity_poly.pdbx_seq_one_letter_code
_entity_poly.pdbx_strand_id
1 'polypeptide(L)'
;MYSKALLAEMEALRDGRRGAHVSATAIELHVRVVSRSVRTARPDFVADAGLDAIAPGSVTTVAALELWTAGLWQRVPGGYLIDDRELIAHLSAGPVRSWARRVWKYLNSESVIPF
;
A
#
# COMPACT_ATOMS: atom_id res chain seq x y z
N MET A 1 14.38 11.93 0.82
CA MET A 1 13.48 12.44 1.88
C MET A 1 12.08 11.91 1.57
N TYR A 2 11.46 11.16 2.48
CA TYR A 2 10.12 10.59 2.26
C TYR A 2 9.03 11.66 2.42
N SER A 3 7.94 11.53 1.67
CA SER A 3 6.77 12.39 1.91
C SER A 3 6.13 12.03 3.26
N LYS A 4 5.50 13.02 3.92
CA LYS A 4 4.78 12.81 5.18
C LYS A 4 3.71 11.71 5.09
N ALA A 5 3.05 11.61 3.94
CA ALA A 5 2.07 10.56 3.68
C ALA A 5 2.71 9.17 3.68
N LEU A 6 3.88 9.01 3.03
CA LEU A 6 4.57 7.73 2.97
C LEU A 6 5.06 7.28 4.36
N LEU A 7 5.53 8.21 5.19
CA LEU A 7 5.90 7.92 6.58
C LEU A 7 4.69 7.48 7.43
N ALA A 8 3.53 8.11 7.24
CA ALA A 8 2.31 7.74 7.96
C ALA A 8 1.83 6.32 7.61
N GLU A 9 1.91 5.92 6.33
CA GLU A 9 1.57 4.54 5.91
C GLU A 9 2.56 3.52 6.49
N MET A 10 3.85 3.86 6.56
CA MET A 10 4.85 2.98 7.18
C MET A 10 4.57 2.78 8.67
N GLU A 11 4.19 3.84 9.38
CA GLU A 11 3.83 3.79 10.80
C GLU A 11 2.55 2.97 11.02
N ALA A 12 1.50 3.22 10.23
CA ALA A 12 0.25 2.47 10.30
C ALA A 12 0.45 0.96 10.04
N LEU A 13 1.28 0.61 9.05
CA LEU A 13 1.57 -0.80 8.75
C LEU A 13 2.38 -1.45 9.89
N ARG A 14 3.36 -0.73 10.46
CA ARG A 14 4.17 -1.20 11.60
C ARG A 14 3.31 -1.50 12.83
N ASP A 15 2.33 -0.65 13.11
CA ASP A 15 1.42 -0.81 14.26
C ASP A 15 0.35 -1.88 14.01
N GLY A 16 0.18 -2.32 12.75
CA GLY A 16 -0.75 -3.37 12.35
C GLY A 16 -0.24 -4.79 12.63
N ARG A 17 -1.17 -5.73 12.84
CA ARG A 17 -0.86 -7.15 13.14
C ARG A 17 0.07 -7.80 12.10
N ARG A 18 -0.11 -7.50 10.81
CA ARG A 18 0.70 -8.08 9.73
C ARG A 18 2.11 -7.46 9.64
N GLY A 19 2.28 -6.19 10.02
CA GLY A 19 3.57 -5.50 9.97
C GLY A 19 4.40 -5.58 11.25
N ALA A 20 3.81 -5.99 12.38
CA ALA A 20 4.51 -6.11 13.67
C ALA A 20 5.75 -7.03 13.66
N HIS A 21 5.84 -7.96 12.70
CA HIS A 21 6.95 -8.91 12.54
C HIS A 21 7.79 -8.67 11.28
N VAL A 22 7.60 -7.53 10.61
CA VAL A 22 8.26 -7.17 9.35
C VAL A 22 9.30 -6.09 9.64
N SER A 23 10.48 -6.17 9.01
CA SER A 23 11.50 -5.13 9.19
C SER A 23 11.04 -3.78 8.63
N ALA A 24 11.62 -2.70 9.15
CA ALA A 24 11.36 -1.35 8.62
C ALA A 24 11.68 -1.25 7.12
N THR A 25 12.71 -1.96 6.66
CA THR A 25 13.10 -2.02 5.24
C THR A 25 12.03 -2.69 4.39
N ALA A 26 11.43 -3.79 4.87
CA ALA A 26 10.36 -4.47 4.17
C ALA A 26 9.05 -3.67 4.18
N ILE A 27 8.74 -2.99 5.29
CA ILE A 27 7.63 -2.02 5.36
C ILE A 27 7.83 -0.90 4.34
N GLU A 28 9.04 -0.33 4.26
CA GLU A 28 9.35 0.72 3.28
C GLU A 28 9.18 0.21 1.85
N LEU A 29 9.73 -0.96 1.54
CA LEU A 29 9.61 -1.57 0.22
C LEU A 29 8.13 -1.78 -0.14
N HIS A 30 7.34 -2.30 0.79
CA HIS A 30 5.90 -2.53 0.62
C HIS A 30 5.16 -1.25 0.23
N VAL A 31 5.31 -0.17 1.03
CA VAL A 31 4.61 1.09 0.77
C VAL A 31 5.07 1.72 -0.55
N ARG A 32 6.37 1.65 -0.89
CA ARG A 32 6.89 2.18 -2.16
C ARG A 32 6.37 1.42 -3.37
N VAL A 33 6.30 0.09 -3.28
CA VAL A 33 5.72 -0.78 -4.32
C VAL A 33 4.24 -0.45 -4.51
N VAL A 34 3.45 -0.37 -3.43
CA VAL A 34 2.03 -0.05 -3.55
C VAL A 34 1.83 1.35 -4.14
N SER A 35 2.53 2.37 -3.62
CA SER A 35 2.48 3.74 -4.13
C SER A 35 2.78 3.87 -5.63
N ARG A 36 3.68 3.03 -6.16
CA ARG A 36 4.00 2.98 -7.58
C ARG A 36 2.96 2.17 -8.38
N SER A 37 2.58 1.01 -7.88
CA SER A 37 1.67 0.06 -8.55
C SER A 37 0.26 0.64 -8.76
N VAL A 38 -0.26 1.47 -7.84
CA VAL A 38 -1.57 2.13 -7.97
C VAL A 38 -1.69 3.08 -9.17
N ARG A 39 -0.56 3.41 -9.83
CA ARG A 39 -0.50 4.21 -11.06
C ARG A 39 -0.44 3.34 -12.32
N THR A 40 -0.54 2.03 -12.19
CA THR A 40 -0.46 1.05 -13.28
C THR A 40 -1.79 0.34 -13.45
N ALA A 41 -1.94 -0.42 -14.55
CA ALA A 41 -3.15 -1.21 -14.81
C ALA A 41 -3.35 -2.37 -13.82
N ARG A 42 -2.31 -2.81 -13.09
CA ARG A 42 -2.35 -3.95 -12.16
C ARG A 42 -1.76 -3.56 -10.81
N PRO A 43 -2.53 -2.85 -9.97
CA PRO A 43 -2.04 -2.28 -8.70
C PRO A 43 -1.76 -3.34 -7.63
N ASP A 44 -2.22 -4.56 -7.84
CA ASP A 44 -2.05 -5.73 -6.98
C ASP A 44 -0.86 -6.60 -7.40
N PHE A 45 -0.10 -6.22 -8.43
CA PHE A 45 1.00 -7.02 -8.97
C PHE A 45 2.28 -6.20 -9.14
N VAL A 46 3.41 -6.79 -8.75
CA VAL A 46 4.74 -6.27 -9.02
C VAL A 46 5.60 -7.34 -9.69
N ALA A 47 6.15 -7.01 -10.87
CA ALA A 47 7.09 -7.88 -11.56
C ALA A 47 8.46 -7.87 -10.88
N ASP A 48 9.22 -8.96 -10.96
CA ASP A 48 10.58 -9.05 -10.39
C ASP A 48 11.48 -7.91 -10.91
N ALA A 49 11.48 -7.67 -12.23
CA ALA A 49 12.22 -6.56 -12.83
C ALA A 49 11.76 -5.17 -12.35
N GLY A 50 10.51 -5.06 -11.88
CA GLY A 50 9.97 -3.85 -11.29
C GLY A 50 10.48 -3.59 -9.87
N LEU A 51 10.86 -4.64 -9.12
CA LEU A 51 11.44 -4.51 -7.78
C LEU A 51 12.84 -3.92 -7.82
N ASP A 52 13.67 -4.34 -8.78
CA ASP A 52 15.04 -3.84 -8.96
C ASP A 52 15.08 -2.33 -9.26
N ALA A 53 14.01 -1.80 -9.86
CA ALA A 53 13.84 -0.36 -10.10
C ALA A 53 13.45 0.43 -8.83
N ILE A 54 13.11 -0.24 -7.72
CA ILE A 54 12.68 0.38 -6.46
C ILE A 54 13.79 0.32 -5.42
N ALA A 55 14.48 -0.81 -5.30
CA ALA A 55 15.62 -0.99 -4.41
C ALA A 55 16.61 -2.02 -4.98
N PRO A 56 17.88 -2.02 -4.54
CA PRO A 56 18.85 -3.02 -4.97
C PRO A 56 18.39 -4.46 -4.69
N GLY A 57 18.68 -5.40 -5.60
CA GLY A 57 18.24 -6.80 -5.54
C GLY A 57 18.52 -7.54 -4.22
N SER A 58 19.62 -7.20 -3.54
CA SER A 58 19.96 -7.76 -2.23
C SER A 58 19.00 -7.32 -1.12
N VAL A 59 18.48 -6.09 -1.20
CA VAL A 59 17.50 -5.54 -0.26
C VAL A 59 16.10 -6.06 -0.58
N THR A 60 15.75 -6.16 -1.86
CA THR A 60 14.42 -6.62 -2.29
C THR A 60 14.21 -8.10 -2.01
N THR A 61 15.24 -8.94 -2.09
CA THR A 61 15.10 -10.39 -1.85
C THR A 61 14.70 -10.70 -0.40
N VAL A 62 15.45 -10.17 0.58
CA VAL A 62 15.16 -10.40 2.01
C VAL A 62 13.82 -9.76 2.40
N ALA A 63 13.59 -8.52 1.96
CA ALA A 63 12.35 -7.81 2.24
C ALA A 63 11.12 -8.49 1.62
N ALA A 64 11.20 -9.00 0.38
CA ALA A 64 10.10 -9.70 -0.25
C ALA A 64 9.79 -11.05 0.44
N LEU A 65 10.81 -11.72 0.99
CA LEU A 65 10.61 -12.92 1.81
C LEU A 65 9.88 -12.59 3.11
N GLU A 66 10.26 -11.53 3.81
CA GLU A 66 9.54 -11.08 5.01
C GLU A 66 8.08 -10.71 4.73
N LEU A 67 7.83 -9.99 3.63
CA LEU A 67 6.47 -9.64 3.22
C LEU A 67 5.65 -10.87 2.83
N TRP A 68 6.29 -11.89 2.23
CA TRP A 68 5.65 -13.16 1.92
C TRP A 68 5.30 -13.95 3.17
N THR A 69 6.23 -14.10 4.13
CA THR A 69 5.97 -14.83 5.37
C THR A 69 4.96 -14.12 6.27
N ALA A 70 4.88 -12.79 6.19
CA ALA A 70 3.85 -11.98 6.85
C ALA A 70 2.47 -12.04 6.16
N GLY A 71 2.36 -12.72 5.01
CA GLY A 71 1.13 -12.82 4.24
C GLY A 71 0.70 -11.50 3.59
N LEU A 72 1.60 -10.53 3.47
CA LEU A 72 1.35 -9.28 2.75
C LEU A 72 1.58 -9.48 1.25
N TRP A 73 2.52 -10.33 0.87
CA TRP A 73 2.82 -10.65 -0.53
C TRP A 73 2.62 -12.14 -0.79
N GLN A 74 2.35 -12.50 -2.06
CA GLN A 74 2.35 -13.88 -2.52
C GLN A 74 3.24 -14.00 -3.75
N ARG A 75 4.19 -14.95 -3.72
CA ARG A 75 5.03 -15.26 -4.88
C ARG A 75 4.19 -15.88 -6.00
N VAL A 76 4.37 -15.39 -7.22
CA VAL A 76 3.77 -15.93 -8.46
C VAL A 76 4.83 -15.99 -9.57
N PRO A 77 4.61 -16.74 -10.67
CA PRO A 77 5.53 -16.71 -11.80
C PRO A 77 5.75 -15.28 -12.32
N GLY A 78 7.02 -14.83 -12.30
CA GLY A 78 7.43 -13.51 -12.79
C GLY A 78 7.29 -12.34 -11.81
N GLY A 79 6.87 -12.55 -10.56
CA GLY A 79 6.75 -11.48 -9.58
C GLY A 79 5.99 -11.84 -8.30
N TYR A 80 5.30 -10.84 -7.74
CA TYR A 80 4.52 -10.96 -6.52
C TYR A 80 3.13 -10.34 -6.68
N LEU A 81 2.13 -10.97 -6.08
CA LEU A 81 0.84 -10.36 -5.79
C LEU A 81 0.89 -9.69 -4.41
N ILE A 82 0.23 -8.55 -4.28
CA ILE A 82 0.16 -7.76 -3.05
C ILE A 82 -1.22 -8.00 -2.42
N ASP A 83 -1.25 -8.65 -1.26
CA ASP A 83 -2.45 -8.90 -0.45
C ASP A 83 -2.66 -7.80 0.61
N ASP A 84 -2.44 -6.55 0.22
CA ASP A 84 -2.80 -5.37 1.01
C ASP A 84 -3.83 -4.52 0.26
N ARG A 85 -5.06 -5.06 0.22
CA ARG A 85 -6.18 -4.43 -0.51
C ARG A 85 -6.57 -3.09 0.09
N GLU A 86 -6.37 -2.90 1.40
CA GLU A 86 -6.72 -1.67 2.09
C GLU A 86 -5.77 -0.55 1.69
N LEU A 87 -4.46 -0.79 1.74
CA LEU A 87 -3.45 0.19 1.31
C LEU A 87 -3.56 0.48 -0.19
N ILE A 88 -3.78 -0.54 -1.02
CA ILE A 88 -4.05 -0.36 -2.45
C ILE A 88 -5.27 0.54 -2.65
N ALA A 89 -6.40 0.23 -2.01
CA ALA A 89 -7.61 1.05 -2.14
C ALA A 89 -7.42 2.48 -1.61
N HIS A 90 -6.67 2.65 -0.53
CA HIS A 90 -6.34 3.96 0.05
C HIS A 90 -5.51 4.81 -0.91
N LEU A 91 -4.46 4.25 -1.49
CA LEU A 91 -3.55 4.97 -2.38
C LEU A 91 -4.12 5.12 -3.81
N SER A 92 -4.96 4.19 -4.27
CA SER A 92 -5.72 4.30 -5.52
C SER A 92 -6.82 5.35 -5.46
N ALA A 93 -7.31 5.69 -4.26
CA ALA A 93 -8.46 6.58 -4.09
C ALA A 93 -8.21 8.02 -4.56
N GLY A 94 -6.94 8.45 -4.65
CA GLY A 94 -6.55 9.80 -5.05
C GLY A 94 -7.27 10.92 -4.27
N PRO A 95 -7.12 12.19 -4.69
CA PRO A 95 -7.88 13.30 -4.11
C PRO A 95 -9.40 13.22 -4.35
N VAL A 96 -9.83 12.42 -5.33
CA VAL A 96 -11.20 12.42 -5.85
C VAL A 96 -12.15 11.64 -4.93
N ARG A 97 -11.73 10.51 -4.36
CA ARG A 97 -12.58 9.78 -3.40
C ARG A 97 -12.57 10.40 -2.00
N SER A 98 -11.55 11.18 -1.61
CA SER A 98 -11.61 11.94 -0.36
C SER A 98 -12.62 13.09 -0.47
N TRP A 99 -12.72 13.73 -1.64
CA TRP A 99 -13.79 14.69 -1.95
C TRP A 99 -15.16 13.99 -2.01
N ALA A 100 -15.30 12.88 -2.73
CA ALA A 100 -16.56 12.14 -2.80
C ALA A 100 -17.03 11.61 -1.43
N ARG A 101 -16.12 11.15 -0.56
CA ARG A 101 -16.44 10.71 0.80
C ARG A 101 -16.82 11.89 1.71
N ARG A 102 -16.21 13.07 1.51
CA ARG A 102 -16.57 14.32 2.21
C ARG A 102 -17.94 14.84 1.77
N VAL A 103 -18.22 14.83 0.46
CA VAL A 103 -19.52 15.17 -0.12
C VAL A 103 -20.60 14.19 0.34
N TRP A 104 -20.31 12.88 0.31
CA TRP A 104 -21.24 11.87 0.80
C TRP A 104 -21.55 12.02 2.31
N LYS A 105 -20.53 12.31 3.15
CA LYS A 105 -20.74 12.62 4.57
C LYS A 105 -21.53 13.92 4.80
N TYR A 106 -21.34 14.93 3.96
CA TYR A 106 -22.10 16.19 4.01
C TYR A 106 -23.57 16.00 3.60
N LEU A 107 -23.83 15.17 2.58
CA LEU A 107 -25.18 14.85 2.13
C LEU A 107 -25.93 13.92 3.09
N ASN A 108 -25.21 13.11 3.87
CA ASN A 108 -25.77 12.21 4.90
C ASN A 108 -25.68 12.75 6.34
N SER A 109 -25.23 13.99 6.56
CA SER A 109 -25.37 14.65 7.86
C SER A 109 -26.77 15.24 8.00
N GLU A 110 -27.32 15.19 9.22
CA GLU A 110 -28.70 15.61 9.59
C GLU A 110 -29.09 17.05 9.19
N SER A 111 -28.19 17.84 8.62
CA SER A 111 -28.49 19.17 8.09
C SER A 111 -29.21 19.17 6.72
N VAL A 112 -29.35 18.03 6.04
CA VAL A 112 -29.91 17.95 4.67
C VAL A 112 -31.18 17.09 4.57
N ILE A 113 -31.49 16.26 5.57
CA ILE A 113 -32.77 15.52 5.64
C ILE A 113 -33.66 16.21 6.69
N PRO A 114 -34.68 16.99 6.29
CA PRO A 114 -35.64 17.51 7.25
C PRO A 114 -36.53 16.35 7.75
N PHE A 115 -36.72 16.29 9.07
CA PHE A 115 -37.83 15.54 9.66
C PHE A 115 -39.17 16.21 9.34
#